data_AF-A0A2X4V2P8-F1
#
_entry.id   AF-A0A2X4V2P8-F1
#
_cell.length_a   1.000
_cell.length_b   1.000
_cell.length_c   1.000
_cell.angle_alpha   90.00
_cell.angle_beta   90.00
_cell.angle_gamma   90.00
#
_symmetry.space_group_name_H-M   'P 1'
#
loop_
_entity.id
_entity.type
_entity.pdbx_description
1 polymer ?
#
loop_
_entity_poly.entity_id
_entity_poly.type
_entity_poly.pdbx_seq_one_letter_code
_entity_poly.pdbx_strand_id
1 'polypeptide(L)'
;MKNVLYKNPVISAIFINILSLIIYISLVKDRIFIFVLFLSLIGVINRQIILNGLCVNREKKIFIYSSFFLMLTIGFTYNVYVNSI
;
A
#
# COMPACT_ATOMS: atom_id res chain seq x y z
N MET A 1 -0.48 -13.92 21.14
CA MET A 1 0.80 -13.58 20.47
C MET A 1 0.54 -12.47 19.47
N LYS A 2 1.28 -11.35 19.48
CA LYS A 2 1.10 -10.34 18.42
C LYS A 2 1.60 -10.92 17.10
N ASN A 3 0.76 -10.86 16.07
CA ASN A 3 1.08 -11.32 14.71
C ASN A 3 2.38 -10.72 14.19
N VAL A 4 3.10 -11.46 13.34
CA VAL A 4 4.40 -11.05 12.76
C VAL A 4 4.33 -9.66 12.11
N LEU A 5 3.19 -9.36 11.46
CA LEU A 5 2.86 -8.05 10.87
C LEU A 5 3.02 -6.87 11.83
N TYR A 6 2.78 -7.08 13.13
CA TYR A 6 2.80 -6.03 14.14
C TYR A 6 4.13 -5.97 14.91
N LYS A 7 5.02 -6.94 14.71
CA LYS A 7 6.35 -6.95 15.32
C LYS A 7 7.30 -5.98 14.61
N ASN A 8 7.21 -5.91 13.29
CA ASN A 8 7.92 -4.94 12.46
C ASN A 8 6.94 -4.19 11.53
N PRO A 9 6.25 -3.16 12.05
CA PRO A 9 5.15 -2.50 11.35
C PRO A 9 5.61 -1.78 10.07
N VAL A 10 6.81 -1.18 10.06
CA VAL A 10 7.33 -0.46 8.88
C VAL A 10 7.59 -1.43 7.72
N ILE A 11 8.36 -2.50 7.97
CA ILE A 11 8.67 -3.50 6.94
C ILE A 11 7.39 -4.15 6.41
N SER A 12 6.46 -4.46 7.31
CA SER A 12 5.18 -5.09 6.94
C SER A 12 4.33 -4.19 6.05
N ALA A 13 4.21 -2.91 6.39
CA ALA A 13 3.47 -1.95 5.56
C ALA A 13 4.13 -1.75 4.19
N ILE A 14 5.45 -1.61 4.13
CA ILE A 14 6.19 -1.47 2.87
C ILE A 14 5.97 -2.71 1.99
N PHE A 15 6.08 -3.91 2.57
CA PHE A 15 5.85 -5.16 1.85
C PHE A 15 4.43 -5.24 1.27
N ILE A 16 3.42 -4.88 2.07
CA ILE A 16 2.02 -4.86 1.62
C ILE A 16 1.81 -3.84 0.50
N ASN A 17 2.42 -2.66 0.61
CA ASN A 17 2.32 -1.62 -0.43
C ASN A 17 2.98 -2.06 -1.74
N ILE A 18 4.16 -2.71 -1.69
CA ILE A 18 4.82 -3.26 -2.88
C ILE A 18 3.97 -4.35 -3.53
N LEU A 19 3.48 -5.31 -2.75
CA LEU A 19 2.61 -6.39 -3.24
C LEU A 19 1.37 -5.81 -3.91
N SER A 20 0.77 -4.80 -3.27
CA SER A 20 -0.40 -4.10 -3.77
C SER A 20 -0.13 -3.36 -5.09
N LEU A 21 1.04 -2.75 -5.23
CA LEU A 21 1.46 -2.11 -6.47
C LEU A 21 1.56 -3.12 -7.63
N ILE A 22 2.16 -4.28 -7.37
CA ILE A 22 2.31 -5.33 -8.38
C ILE A 22 0.93 -5.80 -8.85
N ILE A 23 0.03 -6.11 -7.90
CA ILE A 23 -1.35 -6.52 -8.21
C ILE A 23 -2.06 -5.43 -9.02
N TYR A 24 -1.90 -4.17 -8.62
CA TYR A 24 -2.51 -3.06 -9.33
C TYR A 24 -2.02 -2.94 -10.78
N ILE A 25 -0.70 -3.04 -11.01
CA ILE A 25 -0.12 -3.00 -12.35
C ILE A 25 -0.71 -4.12 -13.22
N SER A 26 -0.85 -5.34 -12.67
CA SER A 26 -1.49 -6.46 -13.36
C SER A 26 -2.95 -6.17 -13.71
N LEU A 27 -3.74 -5.64 -12.77
CA LEU A 27 -5.16 -5.33 -13.01
C LEU A 27 -5.35 -4.23 -14.07
N VAL A 28 -4.50 -3.21 -14.07
CA VAL A 28 -4.52 -2.15 -15.09
C VAL A 28 -4.21 -2.71 -16.46
N LYS A 29 -3.21 -3.58 -16.57
CA LYS A 29 -2.86 -4.27 -17.82
C LYS A 29 -4.05 -5.04 -18.39
N ASP A 30 -4.82 -5.71 -17.53
CA ASP A 30 -6.02 -6.48 -17.93
C ASP A 30 -7.29 -5.63 -18.04
N ARG A 31 -7.19 -4.29 -17.94
CA ARG A 31 -8.30 -3.31 -18.00
C ARG A 31 -9.40 -3.53 -16.95
N ILE A 32 -9.04 -4.03 -15.78
CA ILE A 32 -9.96 -4.26 -14.66
C ILE A 32 -9.98 -3.02 -13.74
N PHE A 33 -11.09 -2.27 -13.75
CA PHE A 33 -11.21 -0.96 -13.07
C PHE A 33 -11.61 -1.02 -11.58
N ILE A 34 -11.51 -2.17 -10.90
CA ILE A 34 -11.90 -2.36 -9.48
C ILE A 34 -10.92 -1.67 -8.49
N PHE A 35 -9.91 -0.96 -9.00
CA PHE A 35 -8.83 -0.38 -8.21
C PHE A 35 -9.25 0.52 -7.03
N VAL A 36 -10.30 1.33 -7.19
CA VAL A 36 -10.77 2.24 -6.12
C VAL A 36 -11.17 1.46 -4.85
N LEU A 37 -11.76 0.27 -5.02
CA LEU A 37 -12.11 -0.62 -3.90
C LEU A 37 -10.86 -1.28 -3.31
N PHE A 38 -9.86 -1.59 -4.12
CA PHE A 38 -8.60 -2.18 -3.64
C PHE A 38 -7.77 -1.17 -2.83
N LEU A 39 -7.76 0.10 -3.24
CA LEU A 39 -7.09 1.20 -2.56
C LEU A 39 -7.58 1.44 -1.14
N SER A 40 -8.90 1.47 -0.96
CA SER A 40 -9.50 1.69 0.35
C SER A 40 -9.13 0.57 1.33
N LEU A 41 -9.10 -0.68 0.87
CA LEU A 41 -8.65 -1.83 1.66
C LEU A 41 -7.19 -1.69 2.11
N ILE A 42 -6.27 -1.30 1.22
CA ILE A 42 -4.85 -1.12 1.57
C ILE A 42 -4.69 0.00 2.60
N GLY A 43 -5.43 1.10 2.44
CA GLY A 43 -5.45 2.19 3.43
C GLY A 43 -5.89 1.71 4.81
N VAL A 44 -6.94 0.87 4.88
CA VAL A 44 -7.40 0.25 6.13
C VAL A 44 -6.32 -0.66 6.73
N ILE A 45 -5.65 -1.48 5.92
CA ILE A 45 -4.57 -2.37 6.39
C ILE A 45 -3.40 -1.57 6.96
N ASN A 46 -2.93 -0.52 6.25
CA ASN A 46 -1.87 0.35 6.75
C ASN A 46 -2.26 1.04 8.07
N ARG A 47 -3.52 1.48 8.20
CA ARG A 47 -4.04 2.03 9.46
C ARG A 47 -4.03 0.98 10.58
N GLN A 48 -4.42 -0.26 10.32
CA GLN A 48 -4.37 -1.34 11.31
C GLN A 48 -2.93 -1.66 11.75
N ILE A 49 -1.96 -1.62 10.83
CA ILE A 49 -0.53 -1.81 11.14
C ILE A 49 -0.02 -0.70 12.07
N ILE A 50 -0.43 0.55 11.82
CA ILE A 50 -0.07 1.69 12.68
C ILE A 50 -0.69 1.57 14.08
N LEU A 51 -1.96 1.16 14.16
CA LEU A 51 -2.69 1.06 15.44
C LEU A 51 -2.19 -0.11 16.31
N ASN A 52 -1.95 -1.27 15.70
CA ASN A 52 -1.62 -2.50 16.43
C ASN A 52 -0.10 -2.77 16.53
N GLY A 53 0.70 -2.03 15.75
CA GLY A 53 2.16 -2.17 15.68
C GLY A 53 2.85 -1.91 17.02
N LEU A 54 3.88 -2.69 17.33
CA LEU A 54 4.73 -2.48 18.49
C LEU A 54 5.66 -1.27 18.26
N CYS A 55 5.72 -0.36 19.24
CA CYS A 55 6.65 0.79 19.28
C CYS A 55 6.63 1.63 17.99
N VAL A 56 5.43 2.04 17.55
CA VAL A 56 5.23 2.89 16.36
C VAL A 56 5.38 4.37 16.74
N ASN A 57 6.56 4.92 16.42
CA ASN A 57 6.88 6.33 16.67
C ASN A 57 6.40 7.21 15.50
N ARG A 58 6.44 8.54 15.67
CA ARG A 58 6.02 9.51 14.64
C ARG A 58 6.76 9.30 13.30
N GLU A 59 8.07 9.09 13.35
CA GLU A 59 8.90 8.82 12.16
C GLU A 59 8.45 7.56 11.43
N LYS A 60 8.19 6.46 12.16
CA LYS A 60 7.71 5.20 11.57
C LYS A 60 6.35 5.38 10.89
N LYS A 61 5.45 6.18 11.47
CA LYS A 61 4.17 6.52 10.83
C LYS A 61 4.39 7.28 9.52
N ILE A 62 5.31 8.24 9.51
CA ILE A 62 5.66 9.01 8.30
C ILE A 62 6.19 8.06 7.22
N PHE A 63 7.07 7.13 7.55
CA PHE A 63 7.55 6.11 6.60
C PHE A 63 6.44 5.22 6.03
N ILE A 64 5.50 4.79 6.88
CA ILE A 64 4.37 3.97 6.43
C ILE A 64 3.50 4.78 5.45
N TYR A 65 3.12 6.01 5.81
CA TYR A 65 2.32 6.86 4.95
C TYR A 65 3.05 7.25 3.66
N SER A 66 4.34 7.58 3.72
CA SER A 66 5.12 7.93 2.52
C SER A 66 5.21 6.75 1.56
N SER A 67 5.42 5.53 2.06
CA SER A 67 5.43 4.33 1.22
C SER A 67 4.07 4.08 0.54
N PHE A 68 2.97 4.36 1.25
CA PHE A 68 1.63 4.24 0.69
C PHE A 68 1.39 5.29 -0.41
N PHE A 69 1.73 6.56 -0.17
CA PHE A 69 1.61 7.60 -1.19
C PHE A 69 2.49 7.34 -2.41
N LEU A 70 3.71 6.83 -2.21
CA LEU A 70 4.60 6.48 -3.31
C LEU A 70 4.01 5.36 -4.19
N MET A 71 3.40 4.34 -3.56
CA MET A 71 2.63 3.31 -4.26
C MET A 71 1.48 3.92 -5.08
N LEU A 72 0.72 4.86 -4.52
CA LEU A 72 -0.36 5.55 -5.24
C LEU A 72 0.16 6.27 -6.48
N THR A 73 1.19 7.10 -6.32
CA THR A 73 1.73 7.91 -7.41
C THR A 73 2.20 7.03 -8.56
N ILE A 74 2.99 5.99 -8.28
CA ILE A 74 3.46 5.06 -9.31
C ILE A 74 2.26 4.39 -10.00
N GLY A 75 1.27 3.96 -9.23
CA GLY A 75 0.07 3.35 -9.76
C GLY A 75 -0.72 4.28 -10.70
N PHE A 76 -0.98 5.52 -10.28
CA PHE A 76 -1.66 6.49 -11.12
C PHE A 76 -0.88 6.79 -12.40
N THR A 77 0.44 7.01 -12.30
CA THR A 77 1.29 7.25 -13.46
C THR A 77 1.25 6.10 -14.46
N TYR A 78 1.30 4.84 -13.97
CA TYR A 78 1.23 3.67 -14.84
C TYR A 78 -0.12 3.54 -15.56
N ASN A 79 -1.23 3.81 -14.86
CA ASN A 79 -2.56 3.77 -15.48
C ASN A 79 -2.75 4.84 -16.53
N VAL A 80 -2.30 6.06 -16.27
CA VAL A 80 -2.30 7.14 -17.27
C VAL A 80 -1.49 6.72 -18.49
N TYR A 81 -0.29 6.18 -18.30
CA TYR A 81 0.57 5.70 -19.39
C TYR A 81 -0.14 4.64 -20.25
N VAL A 82 -0.71 3.60 -19.64
CA VAL A 82 -1.40 2.53 -20.37
C VAL A 82 -2.65 3.01 -21.09
N ASN A 83 -3.44 3.90 -20.50
CA ASN A 83 -4.68 4.41 -21.10
C ASN A 83 -4.46 5.56 -22.10
N SER A 84 -3.25 6.13 -22.13
CA SER A 84 -2.86 7.15 -23.13
C SER A 84 -2.40 6.56 -24.47
N ILE A 85 -2.22 5.23 -24.54
CA ILE A 85 -1.84 4.45 -25.72
C ILE A 85 -3.10 3.78 -26.28
#